data_AF-A0A0Q4IUU6-F1
#
_entry.id   AF-A0A0Q4IUU6-F1
#
_cell.length_a   1.000
_cell.length_b   1.000
_cell.length_c   1.000
_cell.angle_alpha   90.00
_cell.angle_beta   90.00
_cell.angle_gamma   90.00
#
_symmetry.space_group_name_H-M   'P 1'
#
loop_
_entity.id
_entity.type
_entity.pdbx_description
1 polymer ?
#
loop_
_entity_poly.entity_id
_entity_poly.type
_entity_poly.pdbx_seq_one_letter_code
_entity_poly.pdbx_strand_id
1 'polypeptide(L)'
;MHLRPVQFVDTPIGYEDNSVARLAGGLQWFAAYEVIEGRARRTIPVADVATLGERAAHLHAAIIAPRARLQLGERTLRFDQPIIAGILNVTPDSFSDGGKHVDDPAAAAAAGIDMAAAGATLIDVGGESTRPGAPAVWEGDEIARLVPVVERLARAGAIVSVDTRKAAVMEATLAAGAHIVNDVAALLWDDRALDVVAKSGCPVVLMHSPDPKKGGHGDGGYTNVLTDVFDWLETRIAAVVAGGVDRSRIIVDPGIGFGKTLAENLALLNGLAIFHGLGCPIMLGASRKRLIGALSNEAPVDQRLAGSLALALKGAEAGVQILRVHDVAETVQAVKIWRGLRDQSLVGG
;
A
#
# COMPACT_ATOMS: atom_id res chain seq x y z
N MET A 1 0.15 -19.29 -13.70
CA MET A 1 -1.10 -18.64 -14.14
C MET A 1 -1.44 -17.55 -13.16
N HIS A 2 -1.82 -16.39 -13.68
CA HIS A 2 -2.32 -15.25 -12.91
C HIS A 2 -3.65 -14.76 -13.47
N LEU A 3 -4.48 -14.16 -12.61
CA LEU A 3 -5.76 -13.57 -12.99
C LEU A 3 -5.75 -12.09 -12.63
N ARG A 4 -5.96 -11.22 -13.63
CA ARG A 4 -6.16 -9.79 -13.41
C ARG A 4 -7.62 -9.42 -13.70
N PRO A 5 -8.38 -8.89 -12.72
CA PRO A 5 -9.68 -8.28 -12.97
C PRO A 5 -9.59 -7.19 -14.04
N VAL A 6 -10.46 -7.25 -15.05
CA VAL A 6 -10.57 -6.30 -16.16
C VAL A 6 -12.04 -6.08 -16.51
N GLN A 7 -12.33 -5.12 -17.40
CA GLN A 7 -13.70 -4.74 -17.75
C GLN A 7 -14.49 -4.37 -16.49
N PHE A 8 -13.98 -3.37 -15.78
CA PHE A 8 -14.64 -2.82 -14.61
C PHE A 8 -15.97 -2.19 -15.01
N VAL A 9 -16.98 -2.38 -14.16
CA VAL A 9 -18.32 -1.86 -14.34
C VAL A 9 -18.70 -1.09 -13.08
N ASP A 10 -19.50 -0.04 -13.26
CA ASP A 10 -19.86 0.85 -12.16
C ASP A 10 -20.90 0.23 -11.23
N THR A 11 -21.69 -0.72 -11.74
CA THR A 11 -22.81 -1.33 -11.01
C THR A 11 -23.04 -2.76 -11.48
N PRO A 12 -23.48 -3.67 -10.59
CA PRO A 12 -23.94 -5.00 -11.01
C PRO A 12 -25.37 -4.97 -11.57
N ILE A 13 -26.09 -3.86 -11.44
CA ILE A 13 -27.48 -3.73 -11.90
C ILE A 13 -27.52 -3.85 -13.43
N GLY A 14 -28.41 -4.69 -13.95
CA GLY A 14 -28.59 -4.92 -15.38
C GLY A 14 -27.67 -6.00 -15.97
N TYR A 15 -26.78 -6.58 -15.16
CA TYR A 15 -25.98 -7.74 -15.52
C TYR A 15 -26.70 -9.05 -15.14
N GLU A 16 -26.49 -10.11 -15.92
CA GLU A 16 -26.97 -11.45 -15.58
C GLU A 16 -26.27 -11.97 -14.31
N ASP A 17 -26.94 -12.84 -13.57
CA ASP A 17 -26.36 -13.45 -12.36
C ASP A 17 -25.00 -14.11 -12.66
N ASN A 18 -24.01 -13.84 -11.80
CA ASN A 18 -22.63 -14.32 -11.92
C ASN A 18 -21.83 -13.82 -13.14
N SER A 19 -22.39 -12.91 -13.96
CA SER A 19 -21.64 -12.30 -15.07
C SER A 19 -20.68 -11.19 -14.62
N VAL A 20 -20.85 -10.69 -13.40
CA VAL A 20 -19.95 -9.73 -12.74
C VAL A 20 -19.62 -10.17 -11.32
N ALA A 21 -18.45 -9.79 -10.82
CA ALA A 21 -18.02 -10.06 -9.45
C ALA A 21 -17.62 -8.78 -8.72
N ARG A 22 -17.87 -8.77 -7.40
CA ARG A 22 -17.45 -7.68 -6.50
C ARG A 22 -15.98 -7.85 -6.15
N LEU A 23 -15.19 -6.80 -6.33
CA LEU A 23 -13.77 -6.83 -6.03
C LEU A 23 -13.50 -6.61 -4.54
N ALA A 24 -12.88 -7.59 -3.88
CA ALA A 24 -12.37 -7.51 -2.51
C ALA A 24 -13.38 -6.99 -1.45
N GLY A 25 -14.68 -7.19 -1.69
CA GLY A 25 -15.76 -6.65 -0.84
C GLY A 25 -15.94 -5.12 -0.89
N GLY A 26 -15.23 -4.42 -1.78
CA GLY A 26 -15.24 -2.96 -1.91
C GLY A 26 -16.39 -2.42 -2.77
N LEU A 27 -16.21 -1.27 -3.41
CA LEU A 27 -17.24 -0.61 -4.22
C LEU A 27 -17.13 -0.89 -5.73
N GLN A 28 -16.17 -1.70 -6.15
CA GLN A 28 -15.87 -1.97 -7.56
C GLN A 28 -16.38 -3.34 -8.00
N TRP A 29 -16.82 -3.40 -9.26
CA TRP A 29 -17.28 -4.62 -9.93
C TRP A 29 -16.53 -4.82 -11.24
N PHE A 30 -16.40 -6.07 -11.70
CA PHE A 30 -15.73 -6.39 -12.95
C PHE A 30 -16.37 -7.60 -13.63
N ALA A 31 -16.31 -7.64 -14.97
CA ALA A 31 -16.99 -8.64 -15.79
C ALA A 31 -16.05 -9.72 -16.36
N ALA A 32 -14.73 -9.50 -16.34
CA ALA A 32 -13.79 -10.41 -16.96
C ALA A 32 -12.44 -10.51 -16.23
N TYR A 33 -11.70 -11.57 -16.51
CA TYR A 33 -10.30 -11.73 -16.15
C TYR A 33 -9.41 -11.69 -17.40
N GLU A 34 -8.32 -10.93 -17.34
CA GLU A 34 -7.15 -11.21 -18.18
C GLU A 34 -6.37 -12.35 -17.51
N VAL A 35 -6.34 -13.51 -18.18
CA VAL A 35 -5.53 -14.66 -17.79
C VAL A 35 -4.14 -14.49 -18.36
N ILE A 36 -3.13 -14.53 -17.49
CA ILE A 36 -1.72 -14.38 -17.87
C ILE A 36 -0.99 -15.70 -17.60
N GLU A 37 -0.41 -16.28 -18.65
CA GLU A 37 0.34 -17.53 -18.61
C GLU A 37 1.65 -17.37 -19.40
N GLY A 38 2.74 -17.09 -18.68
CA GLY A 38 3.99 -16.68 -19.32
C GLY A 38 3.80 -15.38 -20.10
N ARG A 39 3.93 -15.47 -21.44
CA ARG A 39 3.67 -14.33 -22.35
C ARG A 39 2.26 -14.31 -22.93
N ALA A 40 1.51 -15.41 -22.83
CA ALA A 40 0.17 -15.49 -23.36
C ALA A 40 -0.81 -14.69 -22.49
N ARG A 41 -1.70 -13.96 -23.16
CA ARG A 41 -2.79 -13.20 -22.52
C ARG A 41 -4.09 -13.52 -23.25
N ARG A 42 -5.13 -13.84 -22.49
CA ARG A 42 -6.49 -13.99 -23.01
C ARG A 42 -7.48 -13.43 -22.01
N THR A 43 -8.56 -12.85 -22.52
CA THR A 43 -9.65 -12.38 -21.67
C THR A 43 -10.72 -13.47 -21.61
N ILE A 44 -11.19 -13.78 -20.40
CA ILE A 44 -12.35 -14.65 -20.20
C ILE A 44 -13.41 -13.92 -19.35
N PRO A 45 -14.71 -14.20 -19.57
CA PRO A 45 -15.75 -13.77 -18.65
C PRO A 45 -15.52 -14.28 -17.22
N VAL A 46 -15.98 -13.54 -16.22
CA VAL A 46 -15.95 -14.00 -14.81
C VAL A 46 -16.69 -15.33 -14.65
N ALA A 47 -17.82 -15.51 -15.35
CA ALA A 47 -18.61 -16.74 -15.31
C ALA A 47 -17.82 -17.99 -15.72
N ASP A 48 -16.78 -17.84 -16.55
CA ASP A 48 -16.00 -18.95 -17.08
C ASP A 48 -14.77 -19.29 -16.23
N VAL A 49 -14.50 -18.56 -15.14
CA VAL A 49 -13.28 -18.73 -14.34
C VAL A 49 -13.14 -20.13 -13.73
N ALA A 50 -14.26 -20.78 -13.42
CA ALA A 50 -14.29 -22.14 -12.86
C ALA A 50 -13.77 -23.18 -13.87
N THR A 51 -13.79 -22.87 -15.17
CA THR A 51 -13.30 -23.78 -16.23
C THR A 51 -11.77 -23.85 -16.31
N LEU A 52 -11.05 -22.93 -15.64
CA LEU A 52 -9.59 -22.80 -15.71
C LEU A 52 -8.81 -23.65 -14.69
N GLY A 53 -9.51 -24.41 -13.84
CA GLY A 53 -8.91 -25.31 -12.85
C GLY A 53 -8.66 -24.70 -11.47
N GLU A 54 -7.99 -25.47 -10.61
CA GLU A 54 -7.90 -25.20 -9.17
C GLU A 54 -7.18 -23.88 -8.82
N ARG A 55 -6.06 -23.58 -9.50
CA ARG A 55 -5.33 -22.32 -9.28
C ARG A 55 -6.20 -21.10 -9.60
N ALA A 56 -6.98 -21.15 -10.68
CA ALA A 56 -7.90 -20.07 -11.04
C ALA A 56 -9.02 -19.93 -10.02
N ALA A 57 -9.58 -21.04 -9.53
CA ALA A 57 -10.59 -21.03 -8.47
C ALA A 57 -10.04 -20.41 -7.17
N HIS A 58 -8.81 -20.74 -6.78
CA HIS A 58 -8.15 -20.14 -5.60
C HIS A 58 -7.94 -18.63 -5.76
N LEU A 59 -7.40 -18.20 -6.92
CA LEU A 59 -7.20 -16.79 -7.21
C LEU A 59 -8.53 -16.04 -7.26
N HIS A 60 -9.56 -16.62 -7.88
CA HIS A 60 -10.91 -16.05 -7.92
C HIS A 60 -11.45 -15.81 -6.51
N ALA A 61 -11.40 -16.84 -5.65
CA ALA A 61 -11.85 -16.74 -4.27
C ALA A 61 -11.10 -15.64 -3.50
N ALA A 62 -9.77 -15.55 -3.66
CA ALA A 62 -8.96 -14.51 -3.04
C ALA A 62 -9.30 -13.09 -3.56
N ILE A 63 -9.59 -12.97 -4.86
CA ILE A 63 -9.92 -11.69 -5.52
C ILE A 63 -11.25 -11.14 -5.01
N ILE A 64 -12.29 -11.98 -4.89
CA ILE A 64 -13.63 -11.54 -4.51
C ILE A 64 -13.85 -11.47 -2.99
N ALA A 65 -13.01 -12.16 -2.19
CA ALA A 65 -13.14 -12.19 -0.75
C ALA A 65 -13.02 -10.79 -0.11
N PRO A 66 -13.97 -10.38 0.76
CA PRO A 66 -13.84 -9.16 1.54
C PRO A 66 -12.54 -9.14 2.34
N ARG A 67 -11.88 -7.97 2.39
CA ARG A 67 -10.68 -7.81 3.21
C ARG A 67 -11.05 -7.72 4.69
N ALA A 68 -10.43 -8.57 5.51
CA ALA A 68 -10.68 -8.62 6.95
C ALA A 68 -10.32 -7.29 7.62
N ARG A 69 -11.19 -6.81 8.52
CA ARG A 69 -10.93 -5.63 9.33
C ARG A 69 -9.76 -5.88 10.29
N LEU A 70 -8.95 -4.85 10.56
CA LEU A 70 -7.89 -4.92 11.58
C LEU A 70 -8.38 -4.27 12.87
N GLN A 71 -8.34 -5.02 13.98
CA GLN A 71 -8.57 -4.47 15.30
C GLN A 71 -7.25 -3.99 15.90
N LEU A 72 -7.17 -2.69 16.19
CA LEU A 72 -5.98 -1.97 16.65
C LEU A 72 -6.31 -1.28 17.99
N GLY A 73 -6.29 -2.07 19.07
CA GLY A 73 -6.77 -1.60 20.37
C GLY A 73 -8.25 -1.27 20.32
N GLU A 74 -8.63 -0.02 20.61
CA GLU A 74 -10.01 0.47 20.55
C GLU A 74 -10.45 0.88 19.13
N ARG A 75 -9.53 0.89 18.16
CA ARG A 75 -9.79 1.31 16.78
C ARG A 75 -9.97 0.10 15.85
N THR A 76 -10.78 0.27 14.81
CA THR A 76 -10.96 -0.73 13.76
C THR A 76 -10.66 -0.11 12.41
N LEU A 77 -9.69 -0.67 11.68
CA LEU A 77 -9.51 -0.34 10.25
C LEU A 77 -10.41 -1.25 9.42
N ARG A 78 -11.24 -0.63 8.58
CA ARG A 78 -12.12 -1.31 7.62
C ARG A 78 -11.60 -1.07 6.21
N PHE A 79 -11.77 -2.08 5.37
CA PHE A 79 -11.27 -2.12 4.00
C PHE A 79 -12.39 -2.27 2.96
N ASP A 80 -13.60 -1.86 3.33
CA ASP A 80 -14.77 -1.78 2.45
C ASP A 80 -14.75 -0.55 1.52
N GLN A 81 -13.81 0.37 1.74
CA GLN A 81 -13.50 1.52 0.89
C GLN A 81 -12.02 1.90 1.01
N PRO A 82 -11.45 2.68 0.07
CA PRO A 82 -10.10 3.20 0.20
C PRO A 82 -9.97 4.10 1.43
N ILE A 83 -8.95 3.86 2.24
CA ILE A 83 -8.57 4.69 3.38
C ILE A 83 -7.27 5.45 3.08
N ILE A 84 -7.08 6.58 3.75
CA ILE A 84 -5.92 7.46 3.52
C ILE A 84 -4.88 7.26 4.62
N ALA A 85 -3.65 6.97 4.22
CA ALA A 85 -2.47 6.97 5.08
C ALA A 85 -1.64 8.23 4.81
N GLY A 86 -1.58 9.14 5.78
CA GLY A 86 -0.80 10.38 5.69
C GLY A 86 0.67 10.11 5.95
N ILE A 87 1.56 10.54 5.05
CA ILE A 87 3.02 10.37 5.19
C ILE A 87 3.58 11.48 6.08
N LEU A 88 4.13 11.11 7.23
CA LEU A 88 4.86 12.01 8.13
C LEU A 88 6.34 11.61 8.19
N ASN A 89 7.17 12.29 7.38
CA ASN A 89 8.61 12.09 7.41
C ASN A 89 9.24 12.92 8.52
N VAL A 90 9.84 12.28 9.52
CA VAL A 90 10.59 12.88 10.63
C VAL A 90 12.07 12.83 10.29
N THR A 91 12.44 13.47 9.17
CA THR A 91 13.82 13.53 8.67
C THR A 91 14.31 14.99 8.62
N PRO A 92 15.64 15.23 8.67
CA PRO A 92 16.21 16.57 8.55
C PRO A 92 15.73 17.37 7.32
N ASP A 93 15.54 16.67 6.20
CA ASP A 93 15.33 17.29 4.88
C ASP A 93 13.86 17.35 4.42
N SER A 94 12.92 16.80 5.20
CA SER A 94 11.53 16.59 4.72
C SER A 94 10.57 17.76 4.92
N PHE A 95 10.91 18.75 5.75
CA PHE A 95 10.08 19.92 5.93
C PHE A 95 10.59 21.07 5.05
N SER A 96 9.81 21.41 4.02
CA SER A 96 10.05 22.52 3.09
C SER A 96 10.13 23.91 3.77
N ASP A 97 9.94 23.97 5.09
CA ASP A 97 10.16 25.14 5.94
C ASP A 97 11.57 25.19 6.60
N GLY A 98 12.53 24.40 6.10
CA GLY A 98 13.94 24.54 6.46
C GLY A 98 14.31 23.92 7.81
N GLY A 99 13.94 22.66 8.06
CA GLY A 99 14.48 21.89 9.19
C GLY A 99 14.03 22.35 10.58
N LYS A 100 12.98 23.18 10.70
CA LYS A 100 12.50 23.71 12.00
C LYS A 100 11.95 22.68 12.98
N HIS A 101 11.72 21.43 12.56
CA HIS A 101 11.04 20.40 13.38
C HIS A 101 11.83 19.12 13.60
N VAL A 102 13.09 19.07 13.14
CA VAL A 102 13.97 17.88 13.24
C VAL A 102 14.23 17.53 14.70
N ASP A 103 14.27 18.55 15.56
CA ASP A 103 14.42 18.45 17.01
C ASP A 103 13.13 18.85 17.76
N ASP A 104 11.99 18.93 17.07
CA ASP A 104 10.69 19.24 17.68
C ASP A 104 9.65 18.15 17.40
N PRO A 105 9.66 17.08 18.22
CA PRO A 105 8.65 16.04 18.16
C PRO A 105 7.22 16.54 18.38
N ALA A 106 7.04 17.69 19.05
CA ALA A 106 5.71 18.25 19.26
C ALA A 106 5.14 18.82 17.96
N ALA A 107 5.95 19.54 17.18
CA ALA A 107 5.54 20.04 15.88
C ALA A 107 5.32 18.92 14.85
N ALA A 108 6.19 17.90 14.83
CA ALA A 108 5.97 16.73 13.97
C ALA A 108 4.66 16.01 14.32
N ALA A 109 4.38 15.82 15.62
CA ALA A 109 3.10 15.26 16.06
C ALA A 109 1.91 16.17 15.72
N ALA A 110 2.04 17.49 15.83
CA ALA A 110 1.01 18.44 15.43
C ALA A 110 0.67 18.30 13.93
N ALA A 111 1.67 18.19 13.06
CA ALA A 111 1.45 17.94 11.64
C ALA A 111 0.71 16.63 11.37
N GLY A 112 1.02 15.55 12.10
CA GLY A 112 0.27 14.29 12.02
C GLY A 112 -1.17 14.41 12.54
N ILE A 113 -1.41 15.21 13.57
CA ILE A 113 -2.76 15.52 14.08
C ILE A 113 -3.54 16.32 13.03
N ASP A 114 -2.91 17.29 12.37
CA ASP A 114 -3.52 18.07 11.28
C ASP A 114 -3.91 17.16 10.09
N MET A 115 -3.06 16.20 9.74
CA MET A 115 -3.40 15.17 8.74
C MET A 115 -4.62 14.34 9.16
N ALA A 116 -4.68 13.93 10.43
CA ALA A 116 -5.83 13.20 10.97
C ALA A 116 -7.12 14.04 10.91
N ALA A 117 -7.04 15.33 11.28
CA ALA A 117 -8.14 16.29 11.15
C ALA A 117 -8.56 16.50 9.69
N ALA A 118 -7.62 16.46 8.75
CA ALA A 118 -7.90 16.53 7.31
C ALA A 118 -8.56 15.25 6.74
N GLY A 119 -8.59 14.16 7.52
CA GLY A 119 -9.27 12.91 7.18
C GLY A 119 -8.34 11.73 6.89
N ALA A 120 -7.05 11.81 7.21
CA ALA A 120 -6.18 10.63 7.24
C ALA A 120 -6.72 9.63 8.27
N THR A 121 -6.88 8.37 7.84
CA THR A 121 -7.33 7.28 8.71
C THR A 121 -6.18 6.76 9.59
N LEU A 122 -4.95 6.83 9.07
CA LEU A 122 -3.73 6.52 9.80
C LEU A 122 -2.59 7.45 9.37
N ILE A 123 -1.61 7.60 10.26
CA ILE A 123 -0.39 8.38 10.01
C ILE A 123 0.77 7.39 9.91
N ASP A 124 1.50 7.43 8.80
CA ASP A 124 2.68 6.60 8.57
C ASP A 124 3.94 7.42 8.81
N VAL A 125 4.66 7.10 9.89
CA VAL A 125 5.76 7.89 10.43
C VAL A 125 7.08 7.22 10.07
N GLY A 126 7.93 7.93 9.33
CA GLY A 126 9.25 7.44 8.90
C GLY A 126 10.39 8.32 9.40
N GLY A 127 11.41 7.70 10.00
CA GLY A 127 12.59 8.38 10.56
C GLY A 127 13.83 8.30 9.68
N GLU A 128 13.78 7.48 8.63
CA GLU A 128 14.85 7.26 7.66
C GLU A 128 14.36 7.55 6.24
N SER A 129 15.15 8.29 5.47
CA SER A 129 14.87 8.50 4.04
C SER A 129 15.17 7.21 3.29
N THR A 130 14.16 6.59 2.69
CA THR A 130 14.33 5.42 1.81
C THR A 130 14.75 5.80 0.39
N ARG A 131 15.23 7.03 0.16
CA ARG A 131 15.69 7.49 -1.16
C ARG A 131 17.03 6.83 -1.51
N PRO A 132 17.28 6.46 -2.78
CA PRO A 132 18.57 5.92 -3.21
C PRO A 132 19.73 6.85 -2.81
N GLY A 133 20.74 6.29 -2.14
CA GLY A 133 21.95 7.02 -1.71
C GLY A 133 21.83 7.79 -0.39
N ALA A 134 20.69 7.75 0.30
CA ALA A 134 20.60 8.31 1.66
C ALA A 134 21.50 7.52 2.63
N PRO A 135 22.24 8.19 3.53
CA PRO A 135 23.06 7.51 4.53
C PRO A 135 22.16 6.73 5.49
N ALA A 136 22.57 5.51 5.83
CA ALA A 136 21.87 4.72 6.84
C ALA A 136 21.92 5.45 8.18
N VAL A 137 20.76 5.65 8.79
CA VAL A 137 20.63 6.26 10.12
C VAL A 137 20.90 5.18 11.17
N TRP A 138 21.67 5.48 12.22
CA TRP A 138 21.85 4.54 13.33
C TRP A 138 20.50 4.30 14.03
N GLU A 139 20.22 3.06 14.44
CA GLU A 139 18.92 2.68 14.99
C GLU A 139 18.52 3.49 16.23
N GLY A 140 19.48 3.85 17.09
CA GLY A 140 19.19 4.68 18.26
C GLY A 140 18.81 6.12 17.90
N ASP A 141 19.37 6.69 16.84
CA ASP A 141 18.99 8.02 16.36
C ASP A 141 17.58 8.00 15.75
N GLU A 142 17.25 6.94 15.02
CA GLU A 142 15.90 6.75 14.47
C GLU A 142 14.86 6.56 15.58
N ILE A 143 15.18 5.77 16.62
CA ILE A 143 14.35 5.61 17.81
C ILE A 143 14.14 6.95 18.52
N ALA A 144 15.20 7.71 18.77
CA ALA A 144 15.13 9.00 19.46
C ALA A 144 14.25 10.02 18.72
N ARG A 145 14.20 9.94 17.39
CA ARG A 145 13.31 10.78 16.56
C ARG A 145 11.87 10.29 16.57
N LEU A 146 11.66 8.98 16.40
CA LEU A 146 10.32 8.43 16.18
C LEU A 146 9.50 8.28 17.45
N VAL A 147 10.09 7.75 18.53
CA VAL A 147 9.35 7.41 19.76
C VAL A 147 8.56 8.61 20.31
N PRO A 148 9.14 9.81 20.48
CA PRO A 148 8.40 10.94 21.04
C PRO A 148 7.25 11.42 20.14
N VAL A 149 7.35 11.24 18.81
CA VAL A 149 6.28 11.57 17.85
C VAL A 149 5.17 10.53 17.92
N VAL A 150 5.54 9.24 17.91
CA VAL A 150 4.60 8.11 17.99
C VAL A 150 3.78 8.18 19.27
N GLU A 151 4.40 8.42 20.42
CA GLU A 151 3.69 8.55 21.70
C GLU A 151 2.63 9.66 21.67
N ARG A 152 2.96 10.81 21.09
CA ARG A 152 2.05 11.96 21.01
C ARG A 152 0.88 11.67 20.09
N LEU A 153 1.13 11.09 18.92
CA LEU A 153 0.08 10.69 17.97
C LEU A 153 -0.85 9.62 18.56
N ALA A 154 -0.28 8.61 19.21
CA ALA A 154 -1.05 7.55 19.87
C ALA A 154 -1.93 8.12 20.99
N ARG A 155 -1.40 9.00 21.86
CA ARG A 155 -2.18 9.71 22.90
C ARG A 155 -3.27 10.61 22.33
N ALA A 156 -3.05 11.20 21.15
CA ALA A 156 -4.06 11.96 20.42
C ALA A 156 -5.12 11.07 19.75
N GLY A 157 -5.00 9.74 19.84
CA GLY A 157 -5.97 8.78 19.34
C GLY A 157 -5.83 8.45 17.86
N ALA A 158 -4.71 8.82 17.23
CA ALA A 158 -4.38 8.47 15.85
C ALA A 158 -3.95 7.00 15.75
N ILE A 159 -4.28 6.37 14.61
CA ILE A 159 -3.69 5.09 14.24
C ILE A 159 -2.32 5.38 13.63
N VAL A 160 -1.28 4.79 14.21
CA VAL A 160 0.11 5.06 13.83
C VAL A 160 0.71 3.82 13.16
N SER A 161 1.20 4.00 11.94
CA SER A 161 2.08 3.07 11.25
C SER A 161 3.52 3.60 11.35
N VAL A 162 4.49 2.70 11.53
CA VAL A 162 5.91 3.05 11.55
C VAL A 162 6.59 2.53 10.28
N ASP A 163 7.18 3.42 9.49
CA ASP A 163 7.96 3.10 8.29
C ASP A 163 9.41 2.81 8.69
N THR A 164 9.74 1.54 8.91
CA THR A 164 11.09 1.11 9.29
C THR A 164 11.36 -0.34 8.91
N ARG A 165 12.65 -0.65 8.75
CA ARG A 165 13.19 -1.97 8.39
C ARG A 165 14.05 -2.60 9.49
N LYS A 166 14.18 -1.92 10.64
CA LYS A 166 15.08 -2.29 11.75
C LYS A 166 14.27 -2.81 12.93
N ALA A 167 14.60 -4.00 13.42
CA ALA A 167 13.82 -4.64 14.47
C ALA A 167 13.84 -3.83 15.77
N ALA A 168 14.98 -3.20 16.13
CA ALA A 168 15.08 -2.34 17.32
C ALA A 168 14.11 -1.14 17.26
N VAL A 169 13.94 -0.54 16.07
CA VAL A 169 13.01 0.59 15.86
C VAL A 169 11.57 0.09 15.92
N MET A 170 11.27 -1.07 15.33
CA MET A 170 9.95 -1.70 15.44
C MET A 170 9.58 -1.94 16.90
N GLU A 171 10.46 -2.57 17.69
CA GLU A 171 10.24 -2.85 19.12
C GLU A 171 9.95 -1.57 19.91
N ALA A 172 10.80 -0.55 19.75
CA ALA A 172 10.69 0.70 20.49
C ALA A 172 9.42 1.50 20.13
N THR A 173 9.07 1.56 18.85
CA THR A 173 7.89 2.32 18.40
C THR A 173 6.58 1.59 18.68
N LEU A 174 6.54 0.25 18.61
CA LEU A 174 5.40 -0.53 19.08
C LEU A 174 5.17 -0.33 20.58
N ALA A 175 6.24 -0.33 21.39
CA ALA A 175 6.15 -0.02 22.82
C ALA A 175 5.66 1.41 23.09
N ALA A 176 5.95 2.35 22.19
CA ALA A 176 5.49 3.74 22.24
C ALA A 176 4.03 3.95 21.79
N GLY A 177 3.37 2.92 21.23
CA GLY A 177 1.98 2.99 20.78
C GLY A 177 1.77 2.97 19.27
N ALA A 178 2.79 2.62 18.48
CA ALA A 178 2.57 2.27 17.07
C ALA A 178 1.69 1.02 16.95
N HIS A 179 0.89 0.96 15.88
CA HIS A 179 -0.10 -0.10 15.68
C HIS A 179 0.28 -1.02 14.51
N ILE A 180 0.99 -0.49 13.51
CA ILE A 180 1.32 -1.18 12.26
C ILE A 180 2.81 -0.98 11.97
N VAL A 181 3.49 -2.02 11.49
CA VAL A 181 4.83 -1.91 10.91
C VAL A 181 4.70 -1.82 9.39
N ASN A 182 5.25 -0.79 8.78
CA ASN A 182 5.38 -0.65 7.34
C ASN A 182 6.84 -0.88 6.95
N ASP A 183 7.14 -2.06 6.38
CA ASP A 183 8.52 -2.43 6.05
C ASP A 183 8.74 -2.52 4.54
N VAL A 184 9.49 -1.53 4.03
CA VAL A 184 9.92 -1.47 2.63
C VAL A 184 10.79 -2.65 2.19
N ALA A 185 11.42 -3.36 3.13
CA ALA A 185 12.20 -4.56 2.89
C ALA A 185 11.43 -5.88 3.15
N ALA A 186 10.14 -5.80 3.47
CA ALA A 186 9.28 -6.94 3.76
C ALA A 186 9.87 -7.94 4.79
N LEU A 187 10.49 -7.43 5.85
CA LEU A 187 11.12 -8.18 6.93
C LEU A 187 12.36 -8.99 6.49
N LEU A 188 13.07 -8.51 5.46
CA LEU A 188 14.31 -9.13 4.95
C LEU A 188 15.58 -8.34 5.28
N TRP A 189 15.46 -7.15 5.87
CA TRP A 189 16.62 -6.31 6.20
C TRP A 189 17.30 -6.73 7.50
N ASP A 190 16.52 -6.88 8.57
CA ASP A 190 16.95 -7.32 9.89
C ASP A 190 16.37 -8.70 10.19
N ASP A 191 17.24 -9.68 10.47
CA ASP A 191 16.85 -11.07 10.70
C ASP A 191 15.91 -11.24 11.91
N ARG A 192 15.86 -10.27 12.83
CA ARG A 192 14.92 -10.28 13.97
C ARG A 192 13.53 -9.74 13.62
N ALA A 193 13.36 -9.02 12.51
CA ALA A 193 12.14 -8.26 12.22
C ALA A 193 10.87 -9.15 12.15
N LEU A 194 10.99 -10.34 11.54
CA LEU A 194 9.89 -11.31 11.48
C LEU A 194 9.45 -11.76 12.87
N ASP A 195 10.42 -12.06 13.73
CA ASP A 195 10.19 -12.53 15.09
C ASP A 195 9.54 -11.44 15.96
N VAL A 196 9.94 -10.17 15.77
CA VAL A 196 9.32 -9.00 16.42
C VAL A 196 7.86 -8.84 16.01
N VAL A 197 7.55 -8.87 14.72
CA VAL A 197 6.17 -8.73 14.22
C VAL A 197 5.30 -9.90 14.66
N ALA A 198 5.82 -11.14 14.62
CA ALA A 198 5.09 -12.31 15.07
C ALA A 198 4.77 -12.24 16.57
N LYS A 199 5.73 -11.83 17.41
CA LYS A 199 5.55 -11.69 18.85
C LYS A 199 4.62 -10.55 19.24
N SER A 200 4.69 -9.41 18.55
CA SER A 200 3.82 -8.26 18.81
C SER A 200 2.39 -8.52 18.34
N GLY A 201 2.20 -9.37 17.33
CA GLY A 201 0.94 -9.57 16.65
C GLY A 201 0.45 -8.32 15.93
N CYS A 202 1.30 -7.32 15.67
CA CYS A 202 0.89 -6.14 14.91
C CYS A 202 0.66 -6.48 13.43
N PRO A 203 -0.20 -5.75 12.71
CA PRO A 203 -0.21 -5.82 11.25
C PRO A 203 1.10 -5.33 10.65
N VAL A 204 1.40 -5.85 9.46
CA VAL A 204 2.63 -5.55 8.72
C VAL A 204 2.34 -5.28 7.25
N VAL A 205 2.93 -4.22 6.71
CA VAL A 205 2.98 -3.96 5.27
C VAL A 205 4.25 -4.60 4.72
N LEU A 206 4.10 -5.50 3.75
CA LEU A 206 5.18 -6.14 3.01
C LEU A 206 5.29 -5.48 1.65
N MET A 207 6.33 -4.67 1.45
CA MET A 207 6.57 -4.03 0.16
C MET A 207 7.53 -4.84 -0.71
N HIS A 208 7.24 -4.90 -2.01
CA HIS A 208 8.23 -5.35 -2.97
C HIS A 208 9.26 -4.24 -3.25
N SER A 209 10.49 -4.44 -2.78
CA SER A 209 11.69 -3.72 -3.25
C SER A 209 12.72 -4.71 -3.79
N PRO A 210 13.34 -4.46 -4.96
CA PRO A 210 14.53 -5.21 -5.37
C PRO A 210 15.60 -5.12 -4.29
N ASP A 211 16.31 -6.23 -4.06
CA ASP A 211 17.29 -6.36 -2.98
C ASP A 211 18.28 -5.18 -2.95
N PRO A 212 18.25 -4.32 -1.92
CA PRO A 212 19.17 -3.19 -1.81
C PRO A 212 20.63 -3.63 -1.66
N LYS A 213 20.92 -4.87 -1.20
CA LYS A 213 22.28 -5.44 -1.14
C LYS A 213 22.81 -5.83 -2.51
N LYS A 214 21.94 -5.92 -3.54
CA LYS A 214 22.30 -6.28 -4.93
C LYS A 214 22.01 -5.16 -5.94
N GLY A 215 21.64 -3.98 -5.47
CA GLY A 215 21.31 -2.81 -6.29
C GLY A 215 19.88 -2.85 -6.85
N GLY A 216 19.37 -1.68 -7.28
CA GLY A 216 17.98 -1.49 -7.74
C GLY A 216 17.58 -2.25 -9.01
N HIS A 217 18.46 -3.11 -9.53
CA HIS A 217 18.26 -3.97 -10.71
C HIS A 217 18.76 -5.39 -10.43
N GLY A 218 18.43 -5.96 -9.25
CA GLY A 218 18.84 -7.31 -8.85
C GLY A 218 18.91 -8.28 -10.03
N ASP A 219 20.00 -9.06 -10.08
CA ASP A 219 20.47 -9.82 -11.26
C ASP A 219 19.34 -10.32 -12.17
N GLY A 220 19.16 -9.65 -13.32
CA GLY A 220 18.33 -10.13 -14.44
C GLY A 220 17.13 -9.26 -14.84
N GLY A 221 16.76 -8.24 -14.06
CA GLY A 221 15.56 -7.45 -14.33
C GLY A 221 14.27 -8.28 -14.28
N TYR A 222 13.14 -7.69 -14.65
CA TYR A 222 11.88 -8.42 -14.71
C TYR A 222 11.63 -8.97 -16.11
N THR A 223 11.23 -10.24 -16.21
CA THR A 223 10.69 -10.79 -17.46
C THR A 223 9.30 -10.22 -17.72
N ASN A 224 8.49 -10.13 -16.66
CA ASN A 224 7.21 -9.43 -16.64
C ASN A 224 6.98 -8.91 -15.23
N VAL A 225 7.32 -7.63 -15.00
CA VAL A 225 7.27 -7.00 -13.68
C VAL A 225 5.96 -7.22 -12.94
N LEU A 226 4.83 -7.31 -13.65
CA LEU A 226 3.54 -7.49 -13.01
C LEU A 226 3.41 -8.88 -12.36
N THR A 227 3.74 -9.94 -13.10
CA THR A 227 3.67 -11.32 -12.58
C THR A 227 4.83 -11.64 -11.65
N ASP A 228 6.02 -11.11 -11.94
CA ASP A 228 7.22 -11.34 -11.15
C ASP A 228 7.08 -10.71 -9.75
N VAL A 229 6.54 -9.49 -9.65
CA VAL A 229 6.23 -8.86 -8.36
C VAL A 229 5.10 -9.59 -7.62
N PHE A 230 4.09 -10.09 -8.34
CA PHE A 230 3.02 -10.89 -7.75
C PHE A 230 3.58 -12.18 -7.12
N ASP A 231 4.38 -12.94 -7.87
CA ASP A 231 4.93 -14.23 -7.42
C ASP A 231 5.92 -14.03 -6.26
N TRP A 232 6.70 -12.95 -6.30
CA TRP A 232 7.58 -12.58 -5.19
C TRP A 232 6.79 -12.26 -3.92
N LEU A 233 5.73 -11.45 -4.02
CA LEU A 233 4.87 -11.12 -2.88
C LEU A 233 4.13 -12.36 -2.36
N GLU A 234 3.64 -13.23 -3.23
CA GLU A 234 3.00 -14.50 -2.84
C GLU A 234 3.97 -15.37 -2.02
N THR A 235 5.20 -15.52 -2.50
CA THR A 235 6.26 -16.27 -1.81
C THR A 235 6.59 -15.62 -0.46
N ARG A 236 6.70 -14.29 -0.42
CA ARG A 236 7.01 -13.57 0.82
C ARG A 236 5.90 -13.69 1.85
N ILE A 237 4.64 -13.57 1.44
CA ILE A 237 3.48 -13.79 2.32
C ILE A 237 3.54 -15.21 2.92
N ALA A 238 3.80 -16.23 2.09
CA ALA A 238 3.91 -17.61 2.57
C ALA A 238 5.02 -17.77 3.63
N ALA A 239 6.18 -17.16 3.41
CA ALA A 239 7.29 -17.18 4.38
C ALA A 239 6.95 -16.47 5.70
N VAL A 240 6.27 -15.32 5.63
CA VAL A 240 5.85 -14.55 6.82
C VAL A 240 4.77 -15.28 7.62
N VAL A 241 3.82 -15.93 6.93
CA VAL A 241 2.81 -16.79 7.57
C VAL A 241 3.45 -18.00 8.23
N ALA A 242 4.41 -18.66 7.57
CA ALA A 242 5.17 -19.76 8.16
C ALA A 242 6.00 -19.32 9.38
N GLY A 243 6.40 -18.04 9.43
CA GLY A 243 7.05 -17.40 10.58
C GLY A 243 6.12 -17.03 11.73
N GLY A 244 4.82 -17.35 11.64
CA GLY A 244 3.86 -17.17 12.74
C GLY A 244 3.01 -15.90 12.67
N VAL A 245 3.10 -15.10 11.59
CA VAL A 245 2.21 -13.93 11.40
C VAL A 245 0.90 -14.37 10.75
N ASP A 246 -0.23 -14.02 11.37
CA ASP A 246 -1.55 -14.30 10.79
C ASP A 246 -1.73 -13.58 9.44
N ARG A 247 -2.16 -14.29 8.40
CA ARG A 247 -2.36 -13.72 7.05
C ARG A 247 -3.29 -12.51 7.05
N SER A 248 -4.31 -12.49 7.92
CA SER A 248 -5.25 -11.37 8.06
C SER A 248 -4.60 -10.08 8.54
N ARG A 249 -3.38 -10.16 9.08
CA ARG A 249 -2.57 -9.02 9.53
C ARG A 249 -1.56 -8.54 8.49
N ILE A 250 -1.50 -9.17 7.31
CA ILE A 250 -0.56 -8.80 6.26
C ILE A 250 -1.23 -7.85 5.26
N ILE A 251 -0.56 -6.75 4.94
CA ILE A 251 -0.87 -5.80 3.87
C ILE A 251 0.26 -5.90 2.84
N VAL A 252 -0.04 -5.75 1.55
CA VAL A 252 0.97 -5.81 0.48
C VAL A 252 1.13 -4.47 -0.22
N ASP A 253 2.35 -4.11 -0.60
CA ASP A 253 2.65 -2.94 -1.42
C ASP A 253 3.51 -3.37 -2.64
N PRO A 254 3.05 -3.14 -3.90
CA PRO A 254 3.84 -3.43 -5.10
C PRO A 254 5.16 -2.63 -5.25
N GLY A 255 5.37 -1.63 -4.40
CA GLY A 255 6.60 -0.84 -4.29
C GLY A 255 6.83 0.09 -5.47
N ILE A 256 5.87 0.97 -5.75
CA ILE A 256 6.00 1.96 -6.83
C ILE A 256 7.18 2.91 -6.55
N GLY A 257 8.06 3.02 -7.54
CA GLY A 257 9.27 3.84 -7.52
C GLY A 257 10.47 3.22 -6.82
N PHE A 258 10.40 1.96 -6.37
CA PHE A 258 11.50 1.26 -5.71
C PHE A 258 12.18 0.26 -6.65
N GLY A 259 13.36 0.63 -7.19
CA GLY A 259 14.15 -0.21 -8.09
C GLY A 259 13.43 -0.61 -9.37
N LYS A 260 12.55 0.26 -9.87
CA LYS A 260 11.72 0.02 -11.06
C LYS A 260 11.86 1.16 -12.06
N THR A 261 11.97 0.82 -13.34
CA THR A 261 11.97 1.77 -14.46
C THR A 261 10.61 2.48 -14.59
N LEU A 262 10.55 3.55 -15.38
CA LEU A 262 9.28 4.23 -15.64
C LEU A 262 8.24 3.28 -16.25
N ALA A 263 8.63 2.51 -17.26
CA ALA A 263 7.76 1.53 -17.92
C ALA A 263 7.27 0.45 -16.95
N GLU A 264 8.13 -0.03 -16.05
CA GLU A 264 7.77 -1.02 -15.05
C GLU A 264 6.76 -0.48 -14.02
N ASN A 265 6.96 0.75 -13.54
CA ASN A 265 6.01 1.41 -12.65
C ASN A 265 4.64 1.59 -13.33
N LEU A 266 4.62 1.99 -14.60
CA LEU A 266 3.38 2.13 -15.37
C LEU A 266 2.70 0.77 -15.60
N ALA A 267 3.46 -0.29 -15.86
CA ALA A 267 2.92 -1.64 -15.99
C ALA A 267 2.27 -2.13 -14.70
N LEU A 268 2.88 -1.86 -13.53
CA LEU A 268 2.30 -2.15 -12.23
C LEU A 268 1.04 -1.34 -11.95
N LEU A 269 1.05 -0.03 -12.22
CA LEU A 269 -0.11 0.85 -12.04
C LEU A 269 -1.29 0.42 -12.93
N ASN A 270 -1.03 0.00 -14.18
CA ASN A 270 -2.04 -0.55 -15.07
C ASN A 270 -2.53 -1.94 -14.66
N GLY A 271 -1.71 -2.68 -13.90
CA GLY A 271 -1.96 -4.05 -13.49
C GLY A 271 -2.46 -4.21 -12.05
N LEU A 272 -2.63 -3.13 -11.28
CA LEU A 272 -2.82 -3.17 -9.81
C LEU A 272 -3.85 -4.21 -9.32
N ALA A 273 -4.97 -4.36 -10.02
CA ALA A 273 -6.03 -5.27 -9.62
C ALA A 273 -5.58 -6.75 -9.52
N ILE A 274 -4.48 -7.15 -10.18
CA ILE A 274 -3.94 -8.50 -10.10
C ILE A 274 -3.57 -8.89 -8.66
N PHE A 275 -3.10 -7.93 -7.86
CA PHE A 275 -2.59 -8.17 -6.50
C PHE A 275 -3.71 -8.56 -5.52
N HIS A 276 -4.98 -8.39 -5.89
CA HIS A 276 -6.08 -8.95 -5.11
C HIS A 276 -6.08 -10.48 -5.09
N GLY A 277 -5.43 -11.14 -6.04
CA GLY A 277 -5.18 -12.58 -6.02
C GLY A 277 -4.31 -13.03 -4.84
N LEU A 278 -3.57 -12.12 -4.19
CA LEU A 278 -2.82 -12.41 -2.97
C LEU A 278 -3.72 -12.51 -1.73
N GLY A 279 -4.99 -12.12 -1.81
CA GLY A 279 -5.94 -12.19 -0.71
C GLY A 279 -5.63 -11.27 0.48
N CYS A 280 -4.73 -10.30 0.31
CA CYS A 280 -4.34 -9.32 1.32
C CYS A 280 -4.85 -7.91 0.92
N PRO A 281 -5.08 -6.98 1.87
CA PRO A 281 -5.24 -5.57 1.55
C PRO A 281 -4.01 -5.03 0.83
N ILE A 282 -4.23 -4.10 -0.10
CA ILE A 282 -3.16 -3.46 -0.87
C ILE A 282 -2.95 -2.04 -0.37
N MET A 283 -1.68 -1.65 -0.18
CA MET A 283 -1.24 -0.28 -0.02
C MET A 283 -0.60 0.24 -1.32
N LEU A 284 -0.90 1.48 -1.70
CA LEU A 284 -0.31 2.16 -2.84
C LEU A 284 0.39 3.45 -2.41
N GLY A 285 1.73 3.43 -2.43
CA GLY A 285 2.58 4.62 -2.24
C GLY A 285 3.09 5.21 -3.56
N ALA A 286 2.28 6.04 -4.22
CA ALA A 286 2.64 6.69 -5.49
C ALA A 286 2.79 8.23 -5.41
N SER A 287 2.48 8.83 -4.26
CA SER A 287 2.46 10.29 -4.07
C SER A 287 3.83 10.94 -4.27
N ARG A 288 3.86 12.01 -5.08
CA ARG A 288 5.03 12.86 -5.42
C ARG A 288 6.25 12.11 -5.99
N LYS A 289 6.10 10.84 -6.37
CA LYS A 289 7.18 9.99 -6.87
C LYS A 289 7.75 10.52 -8.20
N ARG A 290 9.01 10.13 -8.47
CA ARG A 290 9.77 10.56 -9.66
C ARG A 290 9.07 10.29 -10.99
N LEU A 291 8.25 9.24 -11.09
CA LEU A 291 7.51 8.94 -12.32
C LEU A 291 6.58 10.09 -12.74
N ILE A 292 6.03 10.86 -11.80
CA ILE A 292 5.16 12.00 -12.11
C ILE A 292 6.01 13.10 -12.76
N GLY A 293 7.18 13.41 -12.18
CA GLY A 293 8.12 14.35 -12.78
C GLY A 293 8.53 13.94 -14.18
N ALA A 294 8.94 12.68 -14.36
CA ALA A 294 9.38 12.15 -15.65
C ALA A 294 8.30 12.23 -16.76
N LEU A 295 7.02 12.14 -16.41
CA LEU A 295 5.90 12.25 -17.35
C LEU A 295 5.36 13.68 -17.52
N SER A 296 5.79 14.60 -16.65
CA SER A 296 5.29 15.98 -16.58
C SER A 296 6.45 16.96 -16.62
N ASN A 297 7.28 16.88 -17.66
CA ASN A 297 8.37 17.84 -17.94
C ASN A 297 9.33 18.06 -16.76
N GLU A 298 9.72 16.98 -16.08
CA GLU A 298 10.59 17.01 -14.90
C GLU A 298 10.06 17.91 -13.77
N ALA A 299 8.73 17.96 -13.60
CA ALA A 299 8.09 18.73 -12.54
C ALA A 299 8.77 18.54 -11.17
N PRO A 300 9.11 19.63 -10.47
CA PRO A 300 9.61 19.60 -9.10
C PRO A 300 8.68 18.86 -8.12
N VAL A 301 9.21 18.35 -7.01
CA VAL A 301 8.46 17.49 -6.07
C VAL A 301 7.19 18.15 -5.53
N ASP A 302 7.25 19.44 -5.25
CA ASP A 302 6.17 20.30 -4.76
C ASP A 302 5.10 20.60 -5.82
N GLN A 303 5.38 20.36 -7.11
CA GLN A 303 4.45 20.59 -8.22
C GLN A 303 3.80 19.29 -8.73
N ARG A 304 3.88 18.19 -7.98
CA ARG A 304 3.37 16.87 -8.37
C ARG A 304 1.99 16.54 -7.81
N LEU A 305 1.27 17.50 -7.23
CA LEU A 305 -0.04 17.26 -6.63
C LEU A 305 -1.04 16.63 -7.62
N ALA A 306 -1.25 17.27 -8.79
CA ALA A 306 -2.24 16.78 -9.77
C ALA A 306 -1.95 15.35 -10.24
N GLY A 307 -0.68 15.05 -10.55
CA GLY A 307 -0.27 13.69 -10.91
C GLY A 307 -0.42 12.70 -9.75
N SER A 308 -0.20 13.14 -8.51
CA SER A 308 -0.39 12.29 -7.32
C SER A 308 -1.85 11.94 -7.11
N LEU A 309 -2.76 12.90 -7.28
CA LEU A 309 -4.21 12.68 -7.21
C LEU A 309 -4.68 11.72 -8.30
N ALA A 310 -4.17 11.86 -9.54
CA ALA A 310 -4.48 10.93 -10.63
C ALA A 310 -4.07 9.49 -10.29
N LEU A 311 -2.88 9.30 -9.71
CA LEU A 311 -2.41 7.96 -9.29
C LEU A 311 -3.18 7.42 -8.08
N ALA A 312 -3.61 8.27 -7.15
CA ALA A 312 -4.45 7.88 -6.03
C ALA A 312 -5.83 7.38 -6.51
N LEU A 313 -6.48 8.11 -7.42
CA LEU A 313 -7.74 7.70 -8.05
C LEU A 313 -7.59 6.42 -8.87
N LYS A 314 -6.49 6.26 -9.61
CA LYS A 314 -6.17 5.00 -10.29
C LYS A 314 -6.11 3.81 -9.31
N GLY A 315 -5.57 4.02 -8.11
CA GLY A 315 -5.57 3.04 -7.03
C GLY A 315 -6.99 2.71 -6.54
N ALA A 316 -7.80 3.74 -6.27
CA ALA A 316 -9.19 3.58 -5.85
C ALA A 316 -10.03 2.80 -6.88
N GLU A 317 -9.90 3.13 -8.17
CA GLU A 317 -10.56 2.44 -9.28
C GLU A 317 -10.11 0.97 -9.41
N ALA A 318 -8.85 0.68 -9.06
CA ALA A 318 -8.31 -0.68 -9.05
C ALA A 318 -8.65 -1.48 -7.79
N GLY A 319 -9.40 -0.92 -6.83
CA GLY A 319 -9.82 -1.59 -5.60
C GLY A 319 -8.80 -1.55 -4.45
N VAL A 320 -7.77 -0.70 -4.53
CA VAL A 320 -6.74 -0.57 -3.48
C VAL A 320 -7.35 -0.06 -2.17
N GLN A 321 -6.97 -0.71 -1.06
CA GLN A 321 -7.50 -0.44 0.26
C GLN A 321 -6.84 0.77 0.94
N ILE A 322 -5.54 0.98 0.77
CA ILE A 322 -4.80 2.04 1.47
C ILE A 322 -4.05 2.91 0.46
N LEU A 323 -4.34 4.21 0.45
CA LEU A 323 -3.65 5.20 -0.37
C LEU A 323 -2.68 5.97 0.51
N ARG A 324 -1.37 5.79 0.29
CA ARG A 324 -0.30 6.41 1.07
C ARG A 324 0.16 7.71 0.40
N VAL A 325 -0.13 8.86 1.02
CA VAL A 325 -0.04 10.18 0.38
C VAL A 325 0.56 11.28 1.26
N HIS A 326 1.17 12.28 0.61
CA HIS A 326 1.60 13.52 1.29
C HIS A 326 0.42 14.52 1.39
N ASP A 327 -0.32 14.70 0.30
CA ASP A 327 -1.39 15.70 0.13
C ASP A 327 -2.74 15.14 0.63
N VAL A 328 -2.89 15.06 1.95
CA VAL A 328 -4.02 14.35 2.60
C VAL A 328 -5.36 14.98 2.27
N ALA A 329 -5.52 16.30 2.47
CA ALA A 329 -6.81 16.97 2.32
C ALA A 329 -7.35 16.84 0.88
N GLU A 330 -6.48 17.06 -0.10
CA GLU A 330 -6.79 16.96 -1.52
C GLU A 330 -7.12 15.52 -1.93
N THR A 331 -6.38 14.54 -1.40
CA THR A 331 -6.67 13.13 -1.67
C THR A 331 -8.00 12.71 -1.03
N VAL A 332 -8.29 13.15 0.20
CA VAL A 332 -9.58 12.92 0.87
C VAL A 332 -10.73 13.52 0.05
N GLN A 333 -10.57 14.74 -0.46
CA GLN A 333 -11.55 15.36 -1.34
C GLN A 333 -11.77 14.53 -2.60
N ALA A 334 -10.71 14.13 -3.30
CA ALA A 334 -10.79 13.33 -4.52
C ALA A 334 -11.49 11.98 -4.27
N VAL A 335 -11.15 11.27 -3.19
CA VAL A 335 -11.76 9.99 -2.83
C VAL A 335 -13.24 10.15 -2.44
N LYS A 336 -13.61 11.25 -1.77
CA LYS A 336 -15.03 11.55 -1.48
C LYS A 336 -15.85 11.75 -2.76
N ILE A 337 -15.31 12.46 -3.76
CA ILE A 337 -15.96 12.61 -5.07
C ILE A 337 -16.09 11.25 -5.75
N TRP A 338 -15.00 10.48 -5.82
CA TRP A 338 -15.00 9.13 -6.38
C TRP A 338 -16.07 8.25 -5.70
N ARG A 339 -16.15 8.27 -4.37
CA ARG A 339 -17.15 7.52 -3.61
C ARG A 339 -18.58 7.94 -3.97
N GLY A 340 -18.87 9.24 -4.06
CA GLY A 340 -20.19 9.71 -4.48
C GLY A 340 -20.61 9.19 -5.86
N LEU A 341 -19.66 9.08 -6.81
CA LEU A 341 -19.91 8.48 -8.13
C LEU A 341 -20.24 6.98 -8.03
N ARG A 342 -19.57 6.24 -7.14
CA ARG A 342 -19.85 4.81 -6.89
C ARG A 342 -21.18 4.58 -6.16
N ASP A 343 -21.52 5.45 -5.22
CA ASP A 343 -22.80 5.35 -4.51
C ASP A 343 -23.96 5.60 -5.48
N GLN A 344 -23.81 6.58 -6.39
CA GLN A 344 -24.85 6.91 -7.37
C GLN A 344 -25.05 5.83 -8.44
N SER A 345 -24.03 5.03 -8.78
CA SER A 345 -24.19 3.94 -9.75
C SER A 345 -25.05 2.78 -9.22
N LEU A 346 -25.21 2.67 -7.90
CA LEU A 346 -25.99 1.59 -7.26
C LEU A 346 -27.47 1.90 -7.09
N VAL A 347 -27.91 3.16 -7.29
CA VAL A 347 -29.31 3.53 -7.03
C VAL A 347 -30.23 3.45 -8.25
N GLY A 348 -29.70 3.17 -9.45
CA GLY A 348 -30.50 3.05 -10.69
C GLY A 348 -31.14 4.39 -11.10
N GLY A 349 -30.68 4.95 -12.22
CA GLY A 349 -31.35 6.09 -12.87
C GLY A 349 -32.45 5.65 -13.80
#